data_AF-A0A4T0W3Z1-F1
#
_entry.id   AF-A0A4T0W3Z1-F1
#
_cell.length_a   1.000
_cell.length_b   1.000
_cell.length_c   1.000
_cell.angle_alpha   90.00
_cell.angle_beta   90.00
_cell.angle_gamma   90.00
#
_symmetry.space_group_name_H-M   'P 1'
#
loop_
_entity.id
_entity.type
_entity.pdbx_description
1 polymer ?
#
loop_
_entity_poly.entity_id
_entity_poly.type
_entity_poly.pdbx_seq_one_letter_code
_entity_poly.pdbx_strand_id
1 'polypeptide(L)'
;MKFFAATSLVSGLFATAASAIDLHLEFAGGCSTSGGGAICWNWNPNTCCSVNAGTYFASGSFRAIPRNWNIQARGHAGPNCGSVRDQQDSAARDYVCLGNGPFGGLGYGFNNRKMVRGATLDARDVEETEGCAQPDVLYLADGTQYNYTAIAETGQSTEELLSLIQAGASADDITSFDAFKLDDKLVL
;
A
#
# COMPACT_ATOMS: atom_id res chain seq x y z
N MET A 1 -18.66 -9.55 -60.27
CA MET A 1 -18.67 -8.50 -59.23
C MET A 1 -19.57 -8.94 -58.08
N LYS A 2 -19.03 -8.99 -56.85
CA LYS A 2 -19.67 -8.91 -55.51
C LYS A 2 -18.86 -9.77 -54.51
N PHE A 3 -17.81 -9.16 -53.95
CA PHE A 3 -17.73 -8.55 -52.61
C PHE A 3 -17.49 -9.59 -51.51
N PHE A 4 -16.22 -9.70 -51.13
CA PHE A 4 -15.73 -10.32 -49.90
C PHE A 4 -16.26 -9.54 -48.69
N ALA A 5 -16.71 -10.23 -47.66
CA ALA A 5 -16.83 -9.67 -46.31
C ALA A 5 -16.40 -10.74 -45.31
N ALA A 6 -15.10 -10.76 -45.00
CA ALA A 6 -14.58 -11.47 -43.84
C ALA A 6 -14.80 -10.56 -42.62
N THR A 7 -15.76 -10.92 -41.76
CA THR A 7 -16.01 -10.20 -40.51
C THR A 7 -15.02 -10.68 -39.46
N SER A 8 -13.92 -9.95 -39.31
CA SER A 8 -12.94 -10.18 -38.24
C SER A 8 -13.49 -9.63 -36.92
N LEU A 9 -13.88 -10.53 -36.01
CA LEU A 9 -14.20 -10.18 -34.62
C LEU A 9 -12.87 -9.99 -33.86
N VAL A 10 -12.42 -8.74 -33.76
CA VAL A 10 -11.32 -8.37 -32.85
C VAL A 10 -11.89 -8.31 -31.44
N SER A 11 -11.61 -9.36 -30.66
CA SER A 11 -11.79 -9.37 -29.20
C SER A 11 -10.91 -8.30 -28.57
N GLY A 12 -11.49 -7.15 -28.23
CA GLY A 12 -10.85 -6.13 -27.41
C GLY A 12 -10.82 -6.58 -25.95
N LEU A 13 -9.79 -7.33 -25.55
CA LEU A 13 -9.38 -7.37 -24.15
C LEU A 13 -8.85 -5.97 -23.80
N PHE A 14 -9.72 -5.12 -23.25
CA PHE A 14 -9.23 -4.03 -22.42
C PHE A 14 -8.70 -4.66 -21.14
N ALA A 15 -7.44 -5.10 -21.16
CA ALA A 15 -6.70 -5.29 -19.94
C ALA A 15 -6.71 -3.93 -19.23
N THR A 16 -7.49 -3.81 -18.16
CA THR A 16 -7.32 -2.71 -17.22
C THR A 16 -5.88 -2.79 -16.76
N ALA A 17 -5.03 -1.90 -17.24
CA ALA A 17 -3.66 -1.78 -16.78
C ALA A 17 -3.74 -1.37 -15.30
N ALA A 18 -3.74 -2.36 -14.42
CA ALA A 18 -3.57 -2.18 -13.00
C ALA A 18 -2.09 -1.87 -12.78
N SER A 19 -1.69 -0.63 -13.08
CA SER A 19 -0.47 -0.08 -12.48
C SER A 19 -0.84 0.27 -11.05
N ALA A 20 -0.77 -0.71 -10.16
CA ALA A 20 -1.19 -0.49 -8.79
C ALA A 20 -0.01 0.11 -8.01
N ILE A 21 -0.34 0.97 -7.05
CA ILE A 21 0.60 1.90 -6.41
C ILE A 21 1.24 1.20 -5.22
N ASP A 22 2.51 1.46 -4.96
CA ASP A 22 3.20 0.85 -3.82
C ASP A 22 3.03 1.72 -2.59
N LEU A 23 2.59 1.12 -1.47
CA LEU A 23 2.41 1.80 -0.20
C LEU A 23 3.50 1.36 0.77
N HIS A 24 4.31 2.31 1.21
CA HIS A 24 5.36 2.07 2.20
C HIS A 24 4.92 2.65 3.54
N LEU A 25 4.85 1.81 4.55
CA LEU A 25 4.58 2.15 5.94
C LEU A 25 5.93 2.25 6.67
N GLU A 26 6.36 3.46 7.04
CA GLU A 26 7.73 3.68 7.51
C GLU A 26 7.82 4.02 9.00
N PHE A 27 8.72 3.35 9.73
CA PHE A 27 8.92 3.61 11.16
C PHE A 27 9.66 4.93 11.43
N ALA A 28 10.47 5.40 10.48
CA ALA A 28 11.07 6.73 10.54
C ALA A 28 10.10 7.79 10.00
N GLY A 29 10.24 9.03 10.45
CA GLY A 29 9.45 10.16 9.95
C GLY A 29 9.94 10.65 8.58
N GLY A 30 9.14 11.52 7.93
CA GLY A 30 9.54 12.16 6.67
C GLY A 30 9.65 11.20 5.47
N CYS A 31 8.98 10.05 5.53
CA CYS A 31 9.02 8.98 4.53
C CYS A 31 10.43 8.41 4.32
N SER A 32 11.23 8.40 5.40
CA SER A 32 12.55 7.79 5.40
C SER A 32 12.43 6.28 5.55
N THR A 33 13.18 5.54 4.74
CA THR A 33 13.29 4.10 4.84
C THR A 33 14.32 3.64 5.88
N SER A 34 15.09 4.57 6.46
CA SER A 34 16.18 4.29 7.40
C SER A 34 15.75 3.67 8.73
N GLY A 35 14.45 3.60 9.02
CA GLY A 35 13.90 2.94 10.21
C GLY A 35 13.30 1.56 9.93
N GLY A 36 13.36 1.07 8.69
CA GLY A 36 12.58 -0.08 8.26
C GLY A 36 11.08 0.23 8.17
N GLY A 37 10.29 -0.80 7.91
CA GLY A 37 8.86 -0.66 7.72
C GLY A 37 8.20 -1.87 7.06
N ALA A 38 7.03 -1.62 6.47
CA ALA A 38 6.27 -2.60 5.70
C ALA A 38 5.90 -2.04 4.31
N ILE A 39 5.70 -2.93 3.34
CA ILE A 39 5.32 -2.56 1.97
C ILE A 39 4.13 -3.39 1.52
N CYS A 40 3.18 -2.68 0.93
CA CYS A 40 2.10 -3.22 0.13
C CYS A 40 2.38 -2.92 -1.34
N TRP A 41 2.77 -3.94 -2.08
CA TRP A 41 3.13 -3.84 -3.50
C TRP A 41 1.88 -3.87 -4.36
N ASN A 42 1.90 -3.08 -5.45
CA ASN A 42 0.85 -3.14 -6.47
C ASN A 42 -0.56 -3.05 -5.83
N TRP A 43 -0.75 -2.06 -4.97
CA TRP A 43 -1.92 -1.97 -4.10
C TRP A 43 -3.17 -1.41 -4.80
N ASN A 44 -4.33 -2.00 -4.51
CA ASN A 44 -5.59 -1.59 -5.14
C ASN A 44 -6.18 -0.31 -4.52
N PRO A 45 -6.91 0.51 -5.32
CA PRO A 45 -7.61 1.69 -4.80
C PRO A 45 -8.75 1.29 -3.86
N ASN A 46 -9.02 2.15 -2.88
CA ASN A 46 -10.03 2.02 -1.82
C ASN A 46 -9.86 0.75 -0.96
N THR A 47 -8.63 0.26 -0.86
CA THR A 47 -8.18 -0.78 0.06
C THR A 47 -7.11 -0.16 0.93
N CYS A 48 -7.08 -0.47 2.22
CA CYS A 48 -6.09 0.09 3.12
C CYS A 48 -5.10 -0.99 3.58
N CYS A 49 -3.82 -0.65 3.50
CA CYS A 49 -2.68 -1.45 3.91
C CYS A 49 -2.38 -1.21 5.39
N SER A 50 -2.43 -2.25 6.22
CA SER A 50 -2.05 -2.20 7.63
C SER A 50 -1.50 -3.54 8.11
N VAL A 51 -0.52 -3.49 9.00
CA VAL A 51 0.00 -4.69 9.70
C VAL A 51 -0.97 -5.27 10.74
N ASN A 52 -2.11 -4.63 11.01
CA ASN A 52 -3.17 -5.12 11.92
C ASN A 52 -2.72 -5.56 13.33
N ALA A 53 -1.55 -5.09 13.76
CA ALA A 53 -0.82 -5.54 14.94
C ALA A 53 -0.73 -4.47 16.06
N GLY A 54 -1.63 -3.47 16.05
CA GLY A 54 -1.55 -2.34 16.99
C GLY A 54 -0.36 -1.39 16.75
N THR A 55 0.40 -1.63 15.68
CA THR A 55 1.60 -0.89 15.31
C THR A 55 1.27 0.44 14.63
N TYR A 56 2.07 1.46 14.91
CA TYR A 56 1.98 2.76 14.27
C TYR A 56 3.29 3.12 13.56
N PHE A 57 3.15 3.70 12.38
CA PHE A 57 4.22 4.16 11.53
C PHE A 57 4.35 5.68 11.63
N ALA A 58 5.58 6.18 11.63
CA ALA A 58 5.85 7.60 11.76
C ALA A 58 5.64 8.36 10.44
N SER A 59 5.66 7.67 9.31
CA SER A 59 5.28 8.23 8.02
C SER A 59 4.79 7.16 7.05
N GLY A 60 4.29 7.62 5.90
CA GLY A 60 3.88 6.74 4.82
C GLY A 60 4.13 7.36 3.46
N SER A 61 4.66 6.57 2.51
CA SER A 61 4.85 7.00 1.14
C SER A 61 4.10 6.16 0.11
N PHE A 62 3.69 6.85 -0.94
CA PHE A 62 2.97 6.31 -2.08
C PHE A 62 3.90 6.44 -3.28
N ARG A 63 4.27 5.31 -3.89
CA ARG A 63 5.31 5.25 -4.93
C ARG A 63 4.77 4.63 -6.21
N ALA A 64 5.50 4.85 -7.30
CA ALA A 64 5.12 4.40 -8.65
C ALA A 64 3.72 4.89 -9.08
N ILE A 65 3.29 6.06 -8.61
CA ILE A 65 2.00 6.64 -9.01
C ILE A 65 2.07 7.00 -10.51
N PRO A 66 1.18 6.48 -11.36
CA PRO A 66 1.15 6.89 -12.76
C PRO A 66 0.88 8.39 -12.86
N ARG A 67 1.72 9.14 -13.61
CA ARG A 67 1.61 10.61 -13.70
C ARG A 67 0.28 11.11 -14.29
N ASN A 68 -0.43 10.26 -15.02
CA ASN A 68 -1.77 10.54 -15.54
C ASN A 68 -2.90 10.23 -14.54
N TRP A 69 -2.57 9.77 -13.32
CA TRP A 69 -3.52 9.54 -12.25
C TRP A 69 -3.48 10.68 -11.23
N ASN A 70 -4.66 11.16 -10.83
CA ASN A 70 -4.81 12.03 -9.68
C ASN A 70 -5.49 11.25 -8.56
N ILE A 71 -4.66 10.72 -7.65
CA ILE A 71 -5.13 9.96 -6.49
C ILE A 71 -5.17 10.85 -5.26
N GLN A 72 -5.97 10.43 -4.30
CA GLN A 72 -5.99 10.93 -2.95
C GLN A 72 -5.29 9.89 -2.07
N ALA A 73 -4.06 10.19 -1.65
CA ALA A 73 -3.30 9.44 -0.68
C ALA A 73 -3.86 9.70 0.72
N ARG A 74 -4.09 8.66 1.51
CA ARG A 74 -4.74 8.71 2.82
C ARG A 74 -3.88 7.99 3.85
N GLY A 75 -3.62 8.67 4.96
CA GLY A 75 -3.04 8.07 6.16
C GLY A 75 -4.12 7.90 7.21
N HIS A 76 -4.24 6.70 7.76
CA HIS A 76 -5.32 6.34 8.69
C HIS A 76 -4.84 6.39 10.15
N ALA A 77 -5.71 6.89 11.04
CA ALA A 77 -5.52 6.84 12.48
C ALA A 77 -5.96 5.48 13.04
N GLY A 78 -5.33 5.08 14.14
CA GLY A 78 -5.64 3.81 14.81
C GLY A 78 -5.18 2.58 14.01
N PRO A 79 -5.14 1.39 14.64
CA PRO A 79 -4.86 0.15 13.93
C PRO A 79 -6.01 -0.19 12.96
N ASN A 80 -5.77 -1.13 12.05
CA ASN A 80 -6.79 -1.70 11.17
C ASN A 80 -7.50 -0.66 10.29
N CYS A 81 -6.75 0.33 9.78
CA CYS A 81 -7.29 1.29 8.83
C CYS A 81 -8.50 2.06 9.36
N GLY A 82 -8.36 2.68 10.54
CA GLY A 82 -9.38 3.53 11.14
C GLY A 82 -9.66 4.81 10.34
N SER A 83 -10.13 5.87 10.99
CA SER A 83 -10.52 7.09 10.25
C SER A 83 -9.34 7.74 9.54
N VAL A 84 -9.59 8.33 8.36
CA VAL A 84 -8.57 9.13 7.65
C VAL A 84 -8.11 10.27 8.57
N ARG A 85 -6.80 10.35 8.79
CA ARG A 85 -6.14 11.37 9.63
C ARG A 85 -5.43 12.42 8.80
N ASP A 86 -4.74 11.99 7.75
CA ASP A 86 -4.01 12.86 6.84
C ASP A 86 -4.33 12.47 5.41
N GLN A 87 -4.31 13.46 4.53
CA GLN A 87 -4.74 13.32 3.15
C GLN A 87 -4.00 14.28 2.25
N GLN A 88 -3.47 13.77 1.14
CA GLN A 88 -2.83 14.59 0.10
C GLN A 88 -3.17 14.06 -1.29
N ASP A 89 -3.39 14.96 -2.23
CA ASP A 89 -3.56 14.60 -3.63
C ASP A 89 -2.21 14.39 -4.32
N SER A 90 -2.11 13.43 -5.23
CA SER A 90 -0.88 13.24 -6.01
C SER A 90 -0.61 14.41 -6.94
N ALA A 91 -1.64 15.05 -7.50
CA ALA A 91 -1.50 16.19 -8.41
C ALA A 91 -0.49 15.91 -9.55
N ALA A 92 -0.62 14.75 -10.20
CA ALA A 92 0.28 14.25 -11.27
C ALA A 92 1.74 13.96 -10.85
N ARG A 93 2.03 13.96 -9.53
CA ARG A 93 3.28 13.43 -8.99
C ARG A 93 3.26 11.90 -8.99
N ASP A 94 4.42 11.31 -9.21
CA ASP A 94 4.66 9.87 -9.10
C ASP A 94 4.96 9.41 -7.66
N TYR A 95 5.05 10.38 -6.74
CA TYR A 95 5.37 10.18 -5.35
C TYR A 95 4.56 11.12 -4.44
N VAL A 96 4.01 10.59 -3.35
CA VAL A 96 3.41 11.36 -2.26
C VAL A 96 3.99 10.88 -0.94
N CYS A 97 4.33 11.85 -0.07
CA CYS A 97 4.82 11.57 1.28
C CYS A 97 3.88 12.17 2.33
N LEU A 98 3.34 11.31 3.19
CA LEU A 98 2.68 11.69 4.43
C LEU A 98 3.72 11.61 5.55
N GLY A 99 4.45 12.70 5.76
CA GLY A 99 5.66 12.69 6.59
C GLY A 99 5.43 12.69 8.11
N ASN A 100 4.21 12.93 8.57
CA ASN A 100 3.90 13.16 9.98
C ASN A 100 2.78 12.24 10.47
N GLY A 101 3.15 11.04 10.90
CA GLY A 101 2.29 10.07 11.59
C GLY A 101 1.86 10.53 13.00
N PRO A 102 1.32 9.63 13.85
CA PRO A 102 1.26 8.19 13.66
C PRO A 102 0.20 7.76 12.63
N PHE A 103 0.53 6.78 11.80
CA PHE A 103 -0.40 6.09 10.90
C PHE A 103 -0.49 4.62 11.29
N GLY A 104 -1.70 4.09 11.41
CA GLY A 104 -1.89 2.64 11.55
C GLY A 104 -2.14 1.95 10.21
N GLY A 105 -2.30 2.71 9.12
CA GLY A 105 -2.42 2.18 7.77
C GLY A 105 -2.42 3.26 6.70
N LEU A 106 -2.25 2.85 5.45
CA LEU A 106 -2.27 3.72 4.26
C LEU A 106 -3.28 3.20 3.25
N GLY A 107 -4.01 4.11 2.63
CA GLY A 107 -4.96 3.80 1.56
C GLY A 107 -4.94 4.90 0.50
N TYR A 108 -5.45 4.60 -0.70
CA TYR A 108 -5.65 5.64 -1.70
C TYR A 108 -6.93 5.43 -2.48
N GLY A 109 -7.49 6.52 -2.99
CA GLY A 109 -8.63 6.49 -3.91
C GLY A 109 -8.44 7.44 -5.09
N PHE A 110 -9.28 7.33 -6.10
CA PHE A 110 -9.32 8.31 -7.19
C PHE A 110 -10.26 9.46 -6.84
N ASN A 111 -9.78 10.69 -7.02
CA ASN A 111 -10.62 11.90 -6.89
C ASN A 111 -11.75 11.93 -7.93
N ASN A 112 -11.52 11.31 -9.09
CA ASN A 112 -12.47 11.26 -10.20
C ASN A 112 -13.37 10.03 -10.16
N ARG A 113 -14.06 9.76 -9.05
CA ARG A 113 -15.23 8.87 -9.14
C ARG A 113 -16.18 9.53 -10.13
N LYS A 114 -16.40 8.93 -11.31
CA LYS A 114 -17.48 9.35 -12.20
C LYS A 114 -18.73 9.46 -11.33
N MET A 115 -19.29 10.66 -11.20
CA MET A 115 -20.62 10.84 -10.63
C MET A 115 -21.54 9.88 -11.39
N VAL A 116 -22.03 8.84 -10.72
CA VAL A 116 -23.10 8.01 -11.30
C VAL A 116 -24.30 8.95 -11.39
N ARG A 117 -24.65 9.33 -12.61
CA ARG A 117 -25.73 10.27 -12.89
C ARG A 117 -27.04 9.64 -12.41
N GLY A 118 -27.53 10.04 -11.23
CA GLY A 118 -28.70 9.44 -10.57
C GLY A 118 -28.45 8.82 -9.19
N ALA A 119 -27.22 8.83 -8.68
CA ALA A 119 -26.96 8.48 -7.28
C ALA A 119 -27.44 9.60 -6.35
N THR A 120 -28.26 9.26 -5.36
CA THR A 120 -28.73 10.20 -4.32
C THR A 120 -27.55 10.66 -3.45
N LEU A 121 -27.70 11.79 -2.76
CA LEU A 121 -26.68 12.34 -1.87
C LEU A 121 -26.24 11.32 -0.79
N ASP A 122 -27.10 10.35 -0.47
CA ASP A 122 -26.83 9.24 0.46
C ASP A 122 -25.76 8.26 -0.04
N ALA A 123 -25.38 8.28 -1.32
CA ALA A 123 -24.29 7.47 -1.86
C ALA A 123 -22.90 8.09 -1.68
N ARG A 124 -22.82 9.31 -1.10
CA ARG A 124 -21.54 9.98 -0.82
C ARG A 124 -21.03 9.72 0.60
N ASP A 125 -21.89 9.22 1.50
CA ASP A 125 -21.64 9.17 2.95
C ASP A 125 -21.51 7.77 3.54
N VAL A 126 -21.37 6.75 2.69
CA VAL A 126 -20.78 5.48 3.14
C VAL A 126 -19.35 5.49 2.63
N GLU A 127 -18.43 6.04 3.42
CA GLU A 127 -17.09 5.48 3.41
C GLU A 127 -17.30 3.99 3.72
N GLU A 128 -17.41 3.16 2.68
CA GLU A 128 -17.08 1.75 2.83
C GLU A 128 -15.71 1.79 3.48
N THR A 129 -15.66 1.46 4.77
CA THR A 129 -14.43 1.20 5.51
C THR A 129 -13.58 0.37 4.58
N GLU A 130 -12.50 0.97 4.07
CA GLU A 130 -11.64 0.34 3.10
C GLU A 130 -11.26 -1.03 3.68
N GLY A 131 -11.45 -2.09 2.89
CA GLY A 131 -11.05 -3.42 3.32
C GLY A 131 -9.59 -3.36 3.78
N CYS A 132 -9.34 -3.73 5.02
CA CYS A 132 -7.99 -3.69 5.56
C CYS A 132 -7.27 -4.97 5.18
N ALA A 133 -6.17 -4.84 4.45
CA ALA A 133 -5.35 -5.95 4.00
C ALA A 133 -3.91 -5.79 4.49
N GLN A 134 -3.27 -6.94 4.66
CA GLN A 134 -1.93 -7.04 5.22
C GLN A 134 -0.85 -6.69 4.18
N PRO A 135 0.34 -6.27 4.63
CA PRO A 135 1.49 -6.05 3.74
C PRO A 135 2.01 -7.35 3.12
N ASP A 136 2.71 -7.18 2.01
CA ASP A 136 3.43 -8.27 1.34
C ASP A 136 4.80 -8.49 1.98
N VAL A 137 5.47 -7.39 2.37
CA VAL A 137 6.88 -7.39 2.77
C VAL A 137 7.12 -6.56 4.02
N LEU A 138 8.00 -7.04 4.88
CA LEU A 138 8.69 -6.22 5.89
C LEU A 138 10.10 -5.94 5.44
N TYR A 139 10.63 -4.77 5.76
CA TYR A 139 12.01 -4.44 5.48
C TYR A 139 12.69 -3.75 6.66
N LEU A 140 13.99 -3.98 6.78
CA LEU A 140 14.86 -3.38 7.78
C LEU A 140 15.48 -2.08 7.26
N ALA A 141 16.11 -1.33 8.16
CA ALA A 141 16.87 -0.12 7.82
C ALA A 141 17.98 -0.34 6.79
N ASP A 142 18.53 -1.56 6.70
CA ASP A 142 19.60 -1.94 5.76
C ASP A 142 19.06 -2.46 4.42
N GLY A 143 17.74 -2.39 4.22
CA GLY A 143 17.05 -2.87 3.02
C GLY A 143 16.84 -4.37 2.96
N THR A 144 17.23 -5.14 3.98
CA THR A 144 16.89 -6.57 4.06
C THR A 144 15.38 -6.74 4.12
N GLN A 145 14.83 -7.66 3.33
CA GLN A 145 13.39 -7.88 3.20
C GLN A 145 12.96 -9.26 3.71
N TYR A 146 11.74 -9.36 4.23
CA TYR A 146 11.10 -10.58 4.69
C TYR A 146 9.68 -10.68 4.15
N ASN A 147 9.24 -11.87 3.74
CA ASN A 147 7.89 -12.12 3.25
C ASN A 147 6.89 -12.09 4.41
N TYR A 148 6.11 -11.00 4.52
CA TYR A 148 5.16 -10.81 5.61
C TYR A 148 4.00 -11.81 5.53
N THR A 149 3.46 -12.04 4.34
CA THR A 149 2.33 -12.95 4.13
C THR A 149 2.68 -14.37 4.59
N ALA A 150 3.86 -14.86 4.20
CA ALA A 150 4.33 -16.19 4.61
C ALA A 150 4.52 -16.28 6.14
N ILE A 151 5.05 -15.23 6.78
CA ILE A 151 5.18 -15.18 8.24
C ILE A 151 3.79 -15.27 8.90
N ALA A 152 2.84 -14.45 8.42
CA ALA A 152 1.48 -14.42 8.93
C ALA A 152 0.77 -15.78 8.77
N GLU A 153 0.98 -16.48 7.65
CA GLU A 153 0.42 -17.81 7.39
C GLU A 153 0.97 -18.89 8.34
N THR A 154 2.22 -18.76 8.80
CA THR A 154 2.79 -19.69 9.81
C THR A 154 2.30 -19.43 11.23
N GLY A 155 1.61 -18.31 11.48
CA GLY A 155 1.15 -17.92 12.81
C GLY A 155 2.26 -17.45 13.75
N GLN A 156 3.47 -17.20 13.23
CA GLN A 156 4.52 -16.52 14.01
C GLN A 156 4.10 -15.07 14.32
N SER A 157 4.50 -14.55 15.49
CA SER A 157 4.09 -13.21 15.91
C SER A 157 4.76 -12.14 15.05
N THR A 158 3.95 -11.47 14.22
CA THR A 158 4.40 -10.31 13.45
C THR A 158 4.62 -9.09 14.34
N GLU A 159 3.96 -9.03 15.51
CA GLU A 159 4.11 -7.97 16.50
C GLU A 159 5.54 -7.91 17.06
N GLU A 160 6.10 -9.07 17.43
CA GLU A 160 7.46 -9.17 17.95
C GLU A 160 8.47 -8.69 16.90
N LEU A 161 8.32 -9.19 15.67
CA LEU A 161 9.16 -8.78 14.55
C LEU A 161 9.08 -7.27 14.31
N LEU A 162 7.88 -6.71 14.21
CA LEU A 162 7.68 -5.26 14.03
C LEU A 162 8.30 -4.44 15.17
N SER A 163 8.24 -4.93 16.40
CA SER A 163 8.85 -4.27 17.56
C SER A 163 10.37 -4.26 17.50
N LEU A 164 10.98 -5.35 17.04
CA LEU A 164 12.44 -5.44 16.81
C LEU A 164 12.86 -4.49 15.69
N ILE A 165 12.14 -4.48 14.56
CA ILE A 165 12.41 -3.59 13.44
C ILE A 165 12.33 -2.13 13.89
N GLN A 166 11.26 -1.76 14.62
CA GLN A 166 11.08 -0.41 15.13
C GLN A 166 12.20 0.01 16.10
N ALA A 167 12.75 -0.94 16.87
CA ALA A 167 13.89 -0.71 17.75
C ALA A 167 15.24 -0.61 17.00
N GLY A 168 15.25 -0.81 15.67
CA GLY A 168 16.45 -0.72 14.83
C GLY A 168 17.22 -2.03 14.71
N ALA A 169 16.56 -3.17 14.90
CA ALA A 169 17.17 -4.48 14.73
C ALA A 169 17.75 -4.68 13.31
N SER A 170 18.90 -5.32 13.26
CA SER A 170 19.56 -5.77 12.04
C SER A 170 19.14 -7.20 11.68
N ALA A 171 19.56 -7.67 10.51
CA ALA A 171 19.27 -9.05 10.11
C ALA A 171 19.85 -10.09 11.09
N ASP A 172 20.99 -9.78 11.74
CA ASP A 172 21.64 -10.67 12.70
C ASP A 172 20.84 -10.79 14.02
N ASP A 173 19.96 -9.82 14.31
CA ASP A 173 19.10 -9.81 15.49
C ASP A 173 17.79 -10.59 15.27
N ILE A 174 17.47 -10.95 14.03
CA ILE A 174 16.17 -11.50 13.59
C ILE A 174 16.33 -12.89 12.92
N THR A 175 17.31 -13.66 13.36
CA THR A 175 17.65 -14.98 12.77
C THR A 175 16.50 -16.00 12.82
N SER A 176 15.53 -15.84 13.73
CA SER A 176 14.33 -16.68 13.80
C SER A 176 13.43 -16.60 12.56
N PHE A 177 13.57 -15.53 11.75
CA PHE A 177 12.80 -15.31 10.53
C PHE A 177 13.61 -15.51 9.25
N ASP A 178 14.83 -16.07 9.32
CA ASP A 178 15.71 -16.27 8.16
C ASP A 178 15.05 -17.10 7.04
N ALA A 179 14.14 -18.02 7.39
CA ALA A 179 13.39 -18.80 6.42
C ALA A 179 12.46 -17.97 5.51
N PHE A 180 12.11 -16.75 5.92
CA PHE A 180 11.23 -15.83 5.19
C PHE A 180 11.98 -14.69 4.52
N LYS A 181 13.30 -14.64 4.70
CA LYS A 181 14.16 -13.62 4.11
C LYS A 181 14.09 -13.71 2.60
N LEU A 182 13.86 -12.57 1.96
CA LEU A 182 13.88 -12.45 0.51
C LEU A 182 15.32 -12.22 0.03
N ASP A 183 15.67 -12.81 -1.11
CA ASP A 183 17.01 -12.68 -1.70
C ASP A 183 17.28 -11.25 -2.20
N ASP A 184 16.23 -10.56 -2.63
CA ASP A 184 16.31 -9.18 -3.09
C ASP A 184 16.35 -8.21 -1.92
N LYS A 185 17.32 -7.29 -1.95
CA LYS A 185 17.33 -6.14 -1.05
C LYS A 185 16.50 -4.99 -1.63
N LEU A 186 15.77 -4.31 -0.77
CA LEU A 186 15.07 -3.08 -1.15
C LEU A 186 16.12 -2.04 -1.52
N VAL A 187 15.98 -1.48 -2.71
CA VAL A 187 16.78 -0.32 -3.13
C VAL A 187 16.18 0.90 -2.45
N LEU A 188 16.86 1.36 -1.39
CA LEU A 188 16.45 2.48 -0.53
C LEU A 188 16.76 3.83 -1.18
#